data_AF-E2A5H8-F1
#
_entry.id   AF-E2A5H8-F1
#
_cell.length_a   1.000
_cell.length_b   1.000
_cell.length_c   1.000
_cell.angle_alpha   90.00
_cell.angle_beta   90.00
_cell.angle_gamma   90.00
#
_symmetry.space_group_name_H-M   'P 1'
#
loop_
_entity.id
_entity.type
_entity.pdbx_description
1 polymer ?
#
loop_
_entity_poly.entity_id
_entity_poly.type
_entity_poly.pdbx_seq_one_letter_code
_entity_poly.pdbx_strand_id
1 'polypeptide(L)'
;LKFPLITQPMFDVLNVIPLPTPNYGNSFIYTEVANKLIAVNKETRTYLILRKQDLNECTNNNNLYLCDKNQPIYHVNENTPCEAKIYVQGQNYRNQCNISHKKVTRAIWITL
;
A
#
# COMPACT_ATOMS: atom_id res chain seq x y z
N LEU A 1 -3.98 -11.44 -37.86
CA LEU A 1 -3.42 -10.84 -36.62
C LEU A 1 -3.70 -11.78 -35.45
N LYS A 2 -2.66 -12.23 -34.73
CA LYS A 2 -2.83 -12.96 -33.46
C LYS A 2 -2.63 -11.95 -32.34
N PHE A 3 -3.71 -11.55 -31.70
CA PHE A 3 -3.64 -10.79 -30.46
C PHE A 3 -3.26 -11.75 -29.33
N PRO A 4 -2.23 -11.45 -28.52
CA PRO A 4 -2.00 -12.25 -27.33
C PRO A 4 -3.22 -12.13 -26.41
N LEU A 5 -3.86 -13.26 -26.10
CA LEU A 5 -4.93 -13.39 -25.10
C LEU A 5 -4.41 -13.23 -23.66
N ILE A 6 -3.23 -12.64 -23.49
CA ILE A 6 -2.58 -12.49 -22.20
C ILE A 6 -2.88 -11.06 -21.75
N THR A 7 -3.85 -10.93 -20.85
CA THR A 7 -4.15 -9.65 -20.21
C THR A 7 -2.93 -9.21 -19.41
N GLN A 8 -2.52 -7.95 -19.59
CA GLN A 8 -1.46 -7.37 -18.77
C GLN A 8 -1.94 -7.28 -17.32
N PRO A 9 -1.10 -7.61 -16.33
CA PRO A 9 -1.49 -7.51 -14.93
C PRO A 9 -1.73 -6.04 -14.58
N MET A 10 -2.94 -5.73 -14.12
CA MET A 10 -3.31 -4.39 -13.66
C MET A 10 -3.13 -4.30 -12.14
N PHE A 11 -2.68 -3.15 -11.65
CA PHE A 11 -2.47 -2.89 -10.23
C PHE A 11 -3.07 -1.54 -9.85
N ASP A 12 -3.62 -1.48 -8.64
CA ASP A 12 -4.04 -0.22 -8.01
C ASP A 12 -2.82 0.44 -7.37
N VAL A 13 -2.49 1.66 -7.79
CA VAL A 13 -1.42 2.45 -7.20
C VAL A 13 -1.93 3.18 -5.98
N LEU A 14 -1.26 2.99 -4.84
CA LEU A 14 -1.66 3.51 -3.54
C LEU A 14 -0.56 4.36 -2.91
N ASN A 15 -0.93 5.60 -2.54
CA ASN A 15 -0.13 6.43 -1.66
C ASN A 15 -0.53 6.16 -0.20
N VAL A 16 0.31 5.43 0.52
CA VAL A 16 0.01 4.90 1.84
C VAL A 16 0.26 5.96 2.90
N ILE A 17 -0.79 6.31 3.65
CA ILE A 17 -0.74 7.27 4.75
C ILE A 17 -1.31 6.59 6.01
N PRO A 18 -0.50 6.32 7.04
CA PRO A 18 -1.00 5.75 8.28
C PRO A 18 -1.80 6.80 9.04
N LEU A 19 -3.08 6.50 9.31
CA LEU A 19 -3.94 7.37 10.10
C LEU A 19 -3.78 7.07 11.60
N PRO A 20 -3.70 8.09 12.46
CA PRO A 20 -3.70 7.90 13.90
C PRO A 20 -5.01 7.24 14.34
N THR A 21 -4.93 6.32 15.30
CA THR A 21 -6.12 5.85 16.04
C THR A 21 -5.95 6.22 17.52
N PRO A 22 -6.97 6.80 18.17
CA PRO A 22 -6.88 7.15 19.58
C PRO A 22 -6.65 5.89 20.43
N ASN A 23 -5.83 6.03 21.45
CA ASN A 23 -5.52 5.04 22.46
C ASN A 23 -5.60 5.70 23.86
N TYR A 24 -5.45 4.91 24.92
CA TYR A 24 -5.62 5.36 26.30
C TYR A 24 -4.74 6.58 26.65
N GLY A 25 -5.29 7.53 27.42
CA GLY A 25 -4.54 8.63 28.04
C GLY A 25 -3.87 9.62 27.08
N ASN A 26 -4.61 10.15 26.08
CA ASN A 26 -4.10 11.06 25.04
C ASN A 26 -2.89 10.50 24.27
N SER A 27 -2.84 9.18 24.12
CA SER A 27 -1.89 8.55 23.21
C SER A 27 -2.61 8.16 21.92
N PHE A 28 -1.88 8.18 20.81
CA PHE A 28 -2.37 7.71 19.52
C PHE A 28 -1.44 6.62 19.03
N ILE A 29 -2.03 5.63 18.37
CA ILE A 29 -1.33 4.54 17.72
C ILE A 29 -1.32 4.74 16.21
N TYR A 30 -0.20 4.42 15.59
CA TYR A 30 0.00 4.47 14.15
C TYR A 30 0.50 3.12 13.69
N THR A 31 -0.05 2.61 12.58
CA THR A 31 0.53 1.44 11.92
C THR A 31 1.84 1.88 11.25
N GLU A 32 2.92 1.14 11.49
CA GLU A 32 4.18 1.38 10.82
C GLU A 32 4.07 0.99 9.34
N VAL A 33 4.52 1.90 8.47
CA VAL A 33 4.49 1.75 7.02
C VAL A 33 5.92 1.81 6.51
N ALA A 34 6.35 0.75 5.83
CA ALA A 34 7.70 0.68 5.27
C ALA A 34 7.78 1.45 3.94
N ASN A 35 6.76 1.32 3.09
CA ASN A 35 6.72 1.90 1.75
C ASN A 35 5.52 2.83 1.61
N LYS A 36 5.80 4.09 1.26
CA LYS A 36 4.75 5.12 1.07
C LYS A 36 4.00 4.98 -0.25
N LEU A 37 4.58 4.27 -1.23
CA LEU A 37 3.99 4.08 -2.53
C LEU A 37 4.09 2.61 -2.90
N ILE A 38 2.94 1.98 -3.13
CA ILE A 38 2.82 0.57 -3.50
C ILE A 38 1.84 0.44 -4.65
N ALA A 39 1.97 -0.64 -5.42
CA ALA A 39 0.96 -1.08 -6.36
C ALA A 39 0.46 -2.47 -5.94
N VAL A 40 -0.85 -2.68 -5.90
CA VAL A 40 -1.44 -3.93 -5.42
C VAL A 40 -2.43 -4.51 -6.43
N ASN A 41 -2.46 -5.83 -6.54
CA ASN A 41 -3.50 -6.55 -7.27
C ASN A 41 -4.16 -7.53 -6.29
N LYS A 42 -5.41 -7.23 -5.94
CA LYS A 42 -6.17 -8.00 -4.95
C LYS A 42 -6.55 -9.40 -5.45
N GLU A 43 -6.87 -9.53 -6.72
CA GLU A 43 -7.30 -10.79 -7.35
C GLU A 43 -6.18 -11.84 -7.29
N THR A 44 -4.98 -11.44 -7.69
CA THR A 44 -3.78 -12.31 -7.72
C THR A 44 -3.03 -12.35 -6.39
N ARG A 45 -3.43 -11.53 -5.42
CA ARG A 45 -2.75 -11.32 -4.13
C ARG A 45 -1.27 -10.99 -4.31
N THR A 46 -0.98 -10.09 -5.24
CA THR A 46 0.38 -9.62 -5.53
C THR A 46 0.54 -8.13 -5.25
N TYR A 47 1.77 -7.72 -5.03
CA TYR A 47 2.12 -6.32 -4.84
C TYR A 47 3.50 -6.00 -5.42
N LEU A 48 3.72 -4.71 -5.64
CA LEU A 48 4.96 -4.10 -6.09
C LEU A 48 5.28 -2.94 -5.14
N ILE A 49 6.56 -2.75 -4.84
CA ILE A 49 7.05 -1.57 -4.15
C ILE A 49 7.47 -0.55 -5.23
N LEU A 50 6.95 0.67 -5.12
CA LEU A 50 7.20 1.73 -6.08
C LEU A 50 7.92 2.90 -5.41
N ARG A 51 8.77 3.56 -6.18
CA ARG A 51 9.31 4.88 -5.87
C ARG A 51 8.69 5.91 -6.81
N LYS A 52 8.87 7.19 -6.49
CA LYS A 52 8.38 8.26 -7.36
C LYS A 52 9.05 8.23 -8.74
N GLN A 53 10.34 7.89 -8.81
CA GLN A 53 11.04 7.76 -10.10
C GLN A 53 10.43 6.66 -10.97
N ASP A 54 10.05 5.54 -10.35
CA ASP A 54 9.49 4.39 -11.03
C ASP A 54 8.18 4.75 -11.79
N LEU A 55 7.36 5.67 -11.26
CA LEU A 55 6.17 6.18 -11.96
C LEU A 55 6.48 7.20 -13.06
N ASN A 56 7.56 7.96 -12.91
CA ASN A 56 7.98 8.96 -13.90
C ASN A 56 8.50 8.33 -15.19
N GLU A 57 9.02 7.11 -15.09
CA GLU A 57 9.47 6.31 -16.25
C GLU A 57 8.30 5.68 -17.02
N CYS A 58 7.08 5.69 -16.45
CA CYS A 58 5.89 5.16 -17.08
C CYS A 58 5.21 6.18 -17.99
N THR A 59 4.56 5.68 -19.05
CA THR A 59 3.67 6.51 -19.86
C THR A 59 2.37 6.73 -19.08
N ASN A 60 2.09 7.97 -18.72
CA ASN A 60 0.86 8.36 -18.04
C ASN A 60 -0.23 8.72 -19.05
N ASN A 61 -1.39 8.06 -18.95
CA ASN A 61 -2.61 8.44 -19.64
C ASN A 61 -3.71 8.74 -18.59
N ASN A 62 -3.71 9.98 -18.09
CA ASN A 62 -4.57 10.50 -17.02
C ASN A 62 -4.48 9.70 -15.71
N ASN A 63 -5.23 8.60 -15.62
CA ASN A 63 -5.37 7.77 -14.41
C ASN A 63 -4.72 6.39 -14.57
N LEU A 64 -4.14 6.10 -15.74
CA LEU A 64 -3.49 4.83 -16.02
C LEU A 64 -1.99 5.06 -16.25
N TYR A 65 -1.17 4.27 -15.56
CA TYR A 65 0.26 4.21 -15.82
C TYR A 65 0.56 2.95 -16.62
N LEU A 66 1.11 3.13 -17.81
CA LEU A 66 1.66 2.04 -18.62
C LEU A 66 3.16 2.01 -18.42
N CYS A 67 3.63 0.97 -17.72
CA CYS A 67 5.03 0.80 -17.34
C CYS A 67 5.59 -0.44 -18.01
N ASP A 68 6.84 -0.35 -18.47
CA ASP A 68 7.61 -1.55 -18.80
C ASP A 68 7.96 -2.31 -17.52
N LYS A 69 7.87 -3.64 -17.58
CA LYS A 69 7.99 -4.53 -16.42
C LYS A 69 9.44 -4.63 -15.94
N ASN A 70 9.91 -3.63 -15.22
CA ASN A 70 11.24 -3.61 -14.60
C ASN A 70 11.24 -3.92 -13.10
N GLN A 71 10.08 -3.88 -12.44
CA GLN A 71 9.97 -4.09 -11.00
C GLN A 71 9.60 -5.53 -10.65
N PRO A 72 10.17 -6.09 -9.56
CA PRO A 72 9.81 -7.41 -9.06
C PRO A 72 8.39 -7.40 -8.48
N ILE A 73 7.54 -8.32 -8.97
CA ILE A 73 6.21 -8.58 -8.42
C ILE A 73 6.35 -9.61 -7.29
N TYR A 74 5.79 -9.29 -6.12
CA TYR A 74 5.81 -10.15 -4.95
C TYR A 74 4.43 -10.72 -4.66
N HIS A 75 4.38 -11.97 -4.20
CA HIS A 75 3.16 -12.55 -3.63
C HIS A 75 3.04 -12.19 -2.14
N VAL A 76 1.82 -11.91 -1.69
CA VAL A 76 1.57 -11.62 -0.28
C VAL A 76 1.75 -12.89 0.55
N ASN A 77 2.55 -12.78 1.61
CA ASN A 77 2.91 -13.81 2.57
C ASN A 77 3.09 -13.21 3.98
N GLU A 78 3.53 -14.01 4.95
CA GLU A 78 3.75 -13.59 6.34
C GLU A 78 4.83 -12.50 6.52
N ASN A 79 5.76 -12.36 5.58
CA ASN A 79 6.82 -11.34 5.63
C ASN A 79 6.50 -10.08 4.81
N THR A 80 5.29 -10.00 4.26
CA THR A 80 4.89 -8.87 3.43
C THR A 80 4.73 -7.59 4.26
N PRO A 81 5.14 -6.42 3.73
CA PRO A 81 4.92 -5.14 4.39
C PRO A 81 3.45 -4.92 4.74
N CYS A 82 3.24 -4.23 5.86
CA CYS A 82 1.92 -4.04 6.45
C CYS A 82 0.92 -3.36 5.53
N GLU A 83 1.39 -2.35 4.82
CA GLU A 83 0.59 -1.63 3.84
C GLU A 83 0.03 -2.56 2.75
N ALA A 84 0.83 -3.47 2.21
CA ALA A 84 0.36 -4.40 1.19
C ALA A 84 -0.57 -5.47 1.77
N LYS A 85 -0.27 -6.02 2.97
CA LYS A 85 -1.12 -6.99 3.65
C LYS A 85 -2.52 -6.44 3.93
N ILE A 86 -2.61 -5.24 4.51
CA ILE A 86 -3.89 -4.63 4.89
C ILE A 86 -4.76 -4.39 3.66
N TYR A 87 -4.19 -3.88 2.57
CA TYR A 87 -4.94 -3.59 1.35
C TYR A 87 -5.36 -4.84 0.57
N VAL A 88 -4.51 -5.88 0.52
CA VAL A 88 -4.79 -7.10 -0.25
C VAL A 88 -5.65 -8.11 0.53
N GLN A 89 -5.41 -8.27 1.83
CA GLN A 89 -6.02 -9.32 2.66
C GLN A 89 -7.06 -8.81 3.68
N GLY A 90 -7.16 -7.49 3.90
CA GLY A 90 -8.21 -6.87 4.72
C GLY A 90 -7.88 -6.65 6.21
N GLN A 91 -8.92 -6.28 6.97
CA GLN A 91 -8.83 -5.73 8.35
C GLN A 91 -8.22 -6.68 9.41
N ASN A 92 -8.38 -8.00 9.24
CA ASN A 92 -7.94 -8.99 10.24
C ASN A 92 -6.41 -9.04 10.45
N TYR A 93 -5.64 -8.44 9.54
CA TYR A 93 -4.18 -8.46 9.56
C TYR A 93 -3.55 -7.25 10.24
N ARG A 94 -4.35 -6.27 10.70
CA ARG A 94 -3.85 -5.12 11.45
C ARG A 94 -3.11 -5.54 12.72
N ASN A 95 -3.51 -6.65 13.34
CA ASN A 95 -2.90 -7.18 14.57
C ASN A 95 -1.52 -7.82 14.34
N GLN A 96 -1.13 -8.06 13.08
CA GLN A 96 0.19 -8.62 12.72
C GLN A 96 1.18 -7.52 12.30
N CYS A 97 0.77 -6.26 12.44
CA CYS A 97 1.56 -5.11 12.05
C CYS A 97 2.16 -4.42 13.25
N ASN A 98 3.38 -3.92 13.07
CA ASN A 98 4.01 -3.10 14.08
C ASN A 98 3.22 -1.79 14.25
N ILE A 99 3.09 -1.39 15.52
CA ILE A 99 2.34 -0.21 15.91
C ILE A 99 3.28 0.71 16.69
N SER A 100 3.39 1.95 16.25
CA SER A 100 4.09 3.00 17.00
C SER A 100 3.11 3.75 17.90
N HIS A 101 3.51 3.99 19.15
CA HIS A 101 2.77 4.81 20.10
C HIS A 101 3.32 6.23 20.12
N LYS A 102 2.46 7.24 19.99
CA LYS A 102 2.82 8.65 20.19
C LYS A 102 1.89 9.30 21.20
N LYS A 103 2.48 9.80 22.29
CA LYS A 103 1.78 10.64 23.25
C LYS A 103 1.68 12.05 22.67
N VAL A 104 0.50 12.63 22.70
CA VAL A 104 0.30 14.00 22.26
C VAL A 104 -0.12 14.87 23.43
N THR A 105 0.40 16.09 23.44
CA THR A 105 0.05 17.14 24.41
C THR A 105 -1.31 17.76 24.15
N ARG A 106 -1.87 17.60 22.94
CA ARG A 106 -3.20 18.08 22.54
C ARG A 106 -3.97 16.99 21.80
N ALA A 107 -5.28 16.89 22.04
CA ALA A 107 -6.13 15.92 21.34
C ALA A 107 -6.16 16.21 19.83
N ILE A 108 -5.86 15.20 19.01
CA ILE A 108 -6.01 15.26 17.56
C ILE A 108 -7.44 14.79 17.24
N TRP A 109 -8.26 15.67 16.69
CA TRP A 109 -9.58 15.31 16.17
C TRP A 109 -9.44 14.92 14.71
N ILE A 110 -9.78 13.67 14.38
CA ILE A 110 -9.85 13.18 13.00
C ILE A 110 -11.33 13.04 12.68
N THR A 111 -11.85 13.93 11.84
CA THR A 111 -13.19 13.76 11.25
C THR A 111 -13.03 12.80 10.07
N LEU A 112 -13.52 11.58 10.23
CA LEU A 112 -13.61 10.56 9.18
C LEU A 112 -14.87 10.76 8.35
#